data_AF-A0A6A0JM73-F1
#
_entry.id   AF-A0A6A0JM73-F1
#
_cell.length_a   1.000
_cell.length_b   1.000
_cell.length_c   1.000
_cell.angle_alpha   90.00
_cell.angle_beta   90.00
_cell.angle_gamma   90.00
#
_symmetry.space_group_name_H-M   'P 1'
#
loop_
_entity.id
_entity.type
_entity.pdbx_description
1 polymer ?
#
loop_
_entity_poly.entity_id
_entity_poly.type
_entity_poly.pdbx_seq_one_letter_code
_entity_poly.pdbx_strand_id
1 'polypeptide(L)' 'MEELTNQDILSLAKSVDMDIPDDDLDQVAMSLNAILQLMSDIYVADVNLIEPLPIRHVMEDHIYD' A
#
# COMPACT_ATOMS: atom_id res chain seq x y z
N MET A 1 -3.93 -15.30 2.71
CA MET A 1 -4.39 -14.10 1.98
C MET A 1 -4.40 -14.45 0.49
N GLU A 2 -5.30 -13.89 -0.32
CA GLU A 2 -5.19 -14.06 -1.78
C GLU A 2 -4.03 -13.20 -2.29
N GLU A 3 -3.19 -13.76 -3.16
CA GLU A 3 -2.05 -13.06 -3.74
C GLU A 3 -2.52 -12.07 -4.81
N LEU A 4 -1.88 -10.90 -4.87
CA LEU A 4 -2.09 -9.92 -5.93
C LEU A 4 -1.57 -10.45 -7.26
N THR A 5 -2.39 -10.32 -8.31
CA THR A 5 -1.99 -10.61 -9.67
C THR A 5 -1.24 -9.44 -10.30
N ASN A 6 -0.56 -9.69 -11.41
CA ASN A 6 0.10 -8.65 -12.22
C ASN A 6 -0.89 -7.54 -12.63
N GLN A 7 -2.16 -7.87 -12.90
CA GLN A 7 -3.18 -6.88 -13.22
C GLN A 7 -3.55 -6.00 -12.03
N ASP A 8 -3.61 -6.57 -10.82
CA ASP A 8 -3.87 -5.82 -9.59
C ASP A 8 -2.72 -4.84 -9.32
N ILE A 9 -1.48 -5.30 -9.50
CA ILE A 9 -0.27 -4.50 -9.29
C ILE A 9 -0.22 -3.32 -10.26
N LEU A 10 -0.50 -3.54 -11.55
CA LEU A 10 -0.57 -2.45 -12.53
C LEU A 10 -1.68 -1.44 -12.19
N SER A 11 -2.80 -1.93 -11.65
CA SER A 11 -3.90 -1.06 -11.21
C SER A 11 -3.51 -0.21 -9.99
N LEU A 12 -2.79 -0.80 -9.03
CA LEU A 12 -2.25 -0.09 -7.87
C LEU A 12 -1.19 0.93 -8.28
N ALA A 13 -0.27 0.57 -9.17
CA ALA A 13 0.78 1.47 -9.67
C ALA A 13 0.17 2.73 -10.32
N LYS A 14 -0.87 2.56 -11.15
CA LYS A 14 -1.61 3.68 -11.75
C LYS A 14 -2.28 4.59 -10.72
N SER A 15 -2.72 4.05 -9.60
CA SER A 15 -3.38 4.86 -8.56
C SER A 15 -2.43 5.84 -7.86
N VAL A 16 -1.11 5.60 -7.97
CA VAL A 16 -0.04 6.44 -7.42
C VAL A 16 0.83 7.08 -8.51
N ASP A 17 0.33 7.12 -9.75
CA ASP A 17 1.03 7.68 -10.92
C ASP A 17 2.43 7.08 -11.14
N MET A 18 2.55 5.77 -10.95
CA MET A 18 3.77 5.02 -11.17
C MET A 18 3.61 4.09 -12.38
N ASP A 19 4.62 4.10 -13.26
CA ASP A 19 4.73 3.15 -14.36
C ASP A 19 5.74 2.05 -14.00
N ILE A 20 5.36 0.80 -14.22
CA ILE A 20 6.19 -0.38 -13.91
C ILE A 20 6.48 -1.08 -15.24
N PRO A 21 7.75 -1.19 -15.66
CA PRO A 21 8.11 -1.96 -16.86
C PRO A 21 7.66 -3.42 -16.74
N ASP A 22 7.22 -4.02 -17.85
CA ASP A 22 6.77 -5.42 -17.87
C ASP A 22 7.85 -6.39 -17.34
N ASP A 23 9.14 -6.11 -17.63
CA ASP A 23 10.28 -6.93 -17.19
C ASP A 23 10.46 -6.93 -15.66
N ASP A 24 9.98 -5.89 -14.97
CA ASP A 24 10.07 -5.77 -13.51
C ASP A 24 8.82 -6.29 -12.78
N LEU A 25 7.73 -6.54 -13.51
CA LEU A 25 6.40 -6.77 -12.94
C LEU A 25 6.35 -8.01 -12.03
N ASP A 26 6.98 -9.11 -12.44
CA ASP A 26 7.03 -10.35 -11.66
C ASP A 26 7.85 -10.17 -10.36
N GLN A 27 8.93 -9.38 -10.40
CA GLN A 27 9.73 -9.08 -9.21
C GLN A 27 8.96 -8.19 -8.23
N VAL A 28 8.23 -7.20 -8.75
CA VAL A 28 7.35 -6.35 -7.94
C VAL A 28 6.24 -7.20 -7.31
N ALA A 29 5.64 -8.11 -8.07
CA ALA A 29 4.60 -9.01 -7.58
C ALA A 29 5.08 -9.90 -6.43
N MET A 30 6.24 -10.51 -6.60
CA MET A 30 6.86 -11.31 -5.54
C MET A 30 7.09 -10.48 -4.27
N SER A 31 7.63 -9.26 -4.44
CA SER A 31 7.98 -8.39 -3.31
C SER A 31 6.74 -7.90 -2.56
N LEU A 32 5.71 -7.46 -3.28
CA LEU A 32 4.46 -6.98 -2.68
C LEU A 32 3.72 -8.10 -1.96
N ASN A 33 3.59 -9.27 -2.58
CA ASN A 33 2.93 -10.42 -1.94
C ASN A 33 3.67 -10.88 -0.69
N ALA A 34 5.00 -10.87 -0.69
CA ALA A 34 5.79 -11.17 0.52
C ALA A 34 5.53 -10.15 1.65
N ILE A 35 5.49 -8.85 1.34
CA ILE A 35 5.19 -7.80 2.32
C ILE A 35 3.77 -7.97 2.87
N LEU A 36 2.78 -8.22 2.02
CA LEU A 36 1.39 -8.43 2.44
C LEU A 36 1.25 -9.66 3.35
N GLN A 37 1.96 -10.75 3.02
CA GLN A 37 1.99 -11.93 3.87
C GLN A 37 2.57 -11.61 5.26
N LEU A 38 3.72 -10.91 5.29
CA LEU A 38 4.33 -10.47 6.55
C LEU A 38 3.39 -9.57 7.36
N MET A 39 2.69 -8.65 6.71
CA MET A 39 1.69 -7.79 7.37
C MET A 39 0.51 -8.59 7.92
N SER A 40 0.06 -9.63 7.20
CA SER A 40 -1.05 -10.48 7.63
C SER A 40 -0.71 -11.30 8.88
N ASP A 41 0.58 -11.57 9.11
CA ASP A 41 1.07 -12.30 10.27
C ASP A 41 1.25 -11.39 11.51
N ILE A 42 1.14 -10.07 11.36
CA ILE A 42 1.20 -9.13 12.48
C ILE A 42 -0.11 -9.17 13.26
N TYR A 43 -0.07 -9.80 14.43
CA TYR A 43 -1.15 -9.68 15.41
C TYR A 43 -0.96 -8.43 16.27
N VAL A 44 -1.89 -7.49 16.17
CA VAL A 44 -1.97 -6.34 17.08
C VAL A 44 -3.13 -6.61 18.04
N ALA A 45 -2.84 -6.74 19.34
CA ALA A 45 -3.88 -6.86 20.36
C ALA A 45 -4.62 -5.51 20.50
N ASP A 46 -5.89 -5.56 20.90
CA ASP A 46 -6.65 -4.38 21.34
C ASP A 46 -6.86 -3.27 20.30
N VAL A 47 -6.68 -3.57 19.00
CA VAL A 47 -6.88 -2.58 17.90
C VAL A 47 -8.29 -1.98 17.91
N ASN A 48 -9.28 -2.78 18.31
CA ASN A 48 -10.68 -2.36 18.40
C ASN A 48 -10.97 -1.42 19.59
N LEU A 49 -10.02 -1.23 20.50
CA LEU A 49 -10.15 -0.36 21.68
C LEU A 49 -9.53 1.02 21.47
N ILE A 50 -8.87 1.25 20.32
CA ILE A 50 -8.19 2.49 19.99
C ILE A 50 -8.96 3.19 18.88
N GLU A 51 -9.30 4.47 19.07
CA GLU A 51 -9.87 5.28 17.99
C GLU A 51 -8.85 5.44 16.86
N PRO A 52 -9.23 5.19 15.59
CA PRO A 52 -8.31 5.35 14.47
C PRO A 52 -7.88 6.81 14.35
N LEU A 53 -6.61 7.01 13.97
CA LEU A 53 -6.12 8.35 13.71
C LEU A 53 -6.98 8.99 12.60
N PRO A 54 -7.49 10.22 12.82
CA PRO A 54 -8.30 10.88 11.81
C PRO A 54 -7.46 11.10 10.55
N ILE A 55 -8.06 10.82 9.38
CA ILE A 55 -7.43 11.12 8.09
C ILE A 55 -7.26 12.64 8.02
N ARG A 56 -6.03 13.11 8.23
CA ARG A 56 -5.67 14.50 7.94
C ARG A 56 -5.61 14.62 6.44
N HIS A 57 -6.58 15.30 5.83
CA HIS A 57 -6.35 15.88 4.51
C HIS A 57 -5.15 16.81 4.66
N VAL A 58 -4.01 16.42 4.09
CA VAL A 58 -2.90 17.34 3.88
C VAL A 58 -3.41 18.31 2.81
N MET A 59 -4.17 19.34 3.22
CA MET A 59 -4.12 20.58 2.46
C MET A 59 -2.66 21.02 2.60
N GLU A 60 -1.99 21.19 1.47
CA GLU A 60 -0.70 21.85 1.45
C GLU A 60 -0.86 23.17 2.20
N ASP A 61 -0.42 23.22 3.46
CA ASP A 61 -0.20 24.46 4.16
C ASP A 61 0.92 25.14 3.40
N HIS A 62 0.56 25.90 2.36
CA HIS A 62 1.38 26.98 1.84
C HIS A 62 1.59 27.95 3.00
N ILE A 63 2.62 27.69 3.81
CA ILE A 63 3.17 28.69 4.70
C ILE A 63 3.91 29.69 3.81
N TYR A 64 3.17 30.68 3.32
CA TYR A 64 3.71 31.99 3.02
C TYR A 64 3.62 32.83 4.29
N ASP A 65 4.76 33.00 4.95
CA ASP A 65 5.26 34.30 5.42
C ASP A 65 6.79 34.23 5.61
#